data_AF-A0A6P8UKQ2-F1
#
_entry.id   AF-A0A6P8UKQ2-F1
#
_cell.length_a   1.000
_cell.length_b   1.000
_cell.length_c   1.000
_cell.angle_alpha   90.00
_cell.angle_beta   90.00
_cell.angle_gamma   90.00
#
_symmetry.space_group_name_H-M   'P 1'
#
loop_
_entity.id
_entity.type
_entity.pdbx_description
1 polymer ?
#
loop_
_entity_poly.entity_id
_entity_poly.type
_entity_poly.pdbx_seq_one_letter_code
_entity_poly.pdbx_strand_id
1 'polypeptide(L)'
;MELLRVAVFLGLCLGACCCQAVVLSDSAGLGRGFDGIGGLSGGGATSRLLVNYAEPYRSQILDFLFKPNFGASLHILKVEIGGDAQTTDGTEPSHMHYENDENYFRGYEWWLMREAKKRNPNITLIGLPWAFPGWVGHGKSWPYDFPDITAAYVVKWILGAKQYHDLDIHYVGIWNERNFDSKYIKVLRNALDKVGLTGVGIIAADGDWSIADSLNADPHLSECVEVVGAHYPGTTTVKEALQTQKKLWSSEDYSSVNDEVGGGCWARILNQNYVNGFMTATISWNLVSSYYEDLPFGRDGLMTAEEPWSGHYEVAPPIWITAHTTQFTQPGWSYLQTVGHLAQGGTYVALTDRRGSLTVVIETMTHDHSVCIRPPLPPFNVTSQNATFQLKGSFASIKELQVWRSQFNFKTKKPSFFQKLTSLTLVDGSFTLSVAEDEVYTLTTVTSGQKGSYPGSPPSARFPKQYKDNFDVRNPPFSEAPNFADQTGVFEYYLNLTDPGAHSFTLRQVLTERPITWAADADQTISVIGDHQWQNVTVSCDVFMESVKTGGVFIAARVDKGGQCVRSAQGVFFWVFADGTYKVTNDLADLVEDQTGAMASYCWFSSSCPQLDRLSWQTDSLGPGRTAGTP
;
A
#
# COMPACT_ATOMS: atom_id res chain seq x y z
N MET A 1 11.02 80.96 -27.65
CA MET A 1 11.15 79.62 -28.24
C MET A 1 12.15 78.86 -27.41
N GLU A 2 11.60 78.06 -26.49
CA GLU A 2 12.30 77.14 -25.61
C GLU A 2 13.10 76.13 -26.43
N LEU A 3 14.22 75.65 -25.87
CA LEU A 3 14.70 74.30 -26.14
C LEU A 3 15.48 73.82 -24.91
N LEU A 4 14.75 73.07 -24.10
CA LEU A 4 15.16 72.33 -22.91
C LEU A 4 16.29 71.35 -23.26
N ARG A 5 17.40 71.38 -22.52
CA ARG A 5 18.39 70.29 -22.50
C ARG A 5 17.98 69.29 -21.43
N VAL A 6 17.46 68.13 -21.84
CA VAL A 6 17.25 66.98 -20.96
C VAL A 6 18.53 66.14 -20.97
N ALA A 7 19.19 66.06 -19.81
CA ALA A 7 20.28 65.12 -19.58
C ALA A 7 19.67 63.79 -19.10
N VAL A 8 19.79 62.74 -19.92
CA VAL A 8 19.39 61.38 -19.57
C VAL A 8 20.54 60.74 -18.77
N PHE A 9 20.35 60.59 -17.46
CA PHE A 9 21.19 59.71 -16.65
C PHE A 9 20.75 58.27 -16.88
N LEU A 10 21.52 57.51 -17.67
CA LEU A 10 21.41 56.05 -17.73
C LEU A 10 22.03 55.49 -16.44
N GLY A 11 21.19 55.26 -15.42
CA GLY A 11 21.56 54.44 -14.27
C GLY A 11 21.52 52.98 -14.67
N LEU A 12 22.69 52.39 -14.95
CA LEU A 12 22.85 50.93 -14.96
C LEU A 12 22.61 50.42 -13.54
N CYS A 13 21.36 50.06 -13.22
CA CYS A 13 21.09 49.11 -12.16
C CYS A 13 21.57 47.74 -12.65
N LEU A 14 22.83 47.44 -12.40
CA LEU A 14 23.29 46.06 -12.27
C LEU A 14 22.47 45.46 -11.13
N GLY A 15 21.37 44.80 -11.47
CA GLY A 15 20.69 43.89 -10.57
C GLY A 15 21.68 42.79 -10.23
N ALA A 16 22.44 43.00 -9.16
CA ALA A 16 23.10 41.91 -8.47
C ALA A 16 21.98 40.95 -8.08
N CYS A 17 21.88 39.84 -8.82
CA CYS A 17 21.13 38.68 -8.38
C CYS A 17 21.79 38.27 -7.06
N CYS A 18 21.29 38.80 -5.95
CA CYS A 18 21.68 38.36 -4.63
C CYS A 18 21.27 36.90 -4.58
N CYS A 19 22.24 36.01 -4.76
CA CYS A 19 22.11 34.60 -4.46
C CYS A 19 21.89 34.52 -2.94
N GLN A 20 20.64 34.66 -2.52
CA GLN A 20 20.29 34.82 -1.12
C GLN A 20 20.48 33.47 -0.44
N ALA A 21 21.45 33.41 0.46
CA ALA A 21 21.77 32.17 1.17
C ALA A 21 20.57 31.72 2.02
N VAL A 22 20.23 30.45 1.91
CA VAL A 22 19.25 29.78 2.77
C VAL A 22 19.86 29.61 4.15
N VAL A 23 19.26 30.21 5.17
CA VAL A 23 19.73 30.07 6.55
C VAL A 23 19.06 28.87 7.20
N LEU A 24 19.83 27.89 7.66
CA LEU A 24 19.35 26.78 8.47
C LEU A 24 19.69 27.04 9.94
N SER A 25 18.66 27.21 10.77
CA SER A 25 18.84 27.60 12.18
C SER A 25 17.70 27.08 13.06
N ASP A 26 18.03 26.74 14.30
CA ASP A 26 17.11 26.43 15.38
C ASP A 26 16.90 27.61 16.36
N SER A 27 17.52 28.77 16.09
CA SER A 27 17.49 29.92 17.04
C SER A 27 16.09 30.52 17.25
N ALA A 28 15.17 30.35 16.29
CA ALA A 28 13.78 30.77 16.41
C ALA A 28 12.85 29.67 16.97
N GLY A 29 13.44 28.55 17.39
CA GLY A 29 12.72 27.33 17.74
C GLY A 29 12.63 26.34 16.58
N LEU A 30 11.90 25.26 16.81
CA LEU A 30 11.72 24.16 15.87
C LEU A 30 10.32 24.18 15.26
N GLY A 31 10.17 23.48 14.13
CA GLY A 31 8.89 23.17 13.50
C GLY A 31 8.21 21.98 14.17
N ARG A 32 7.34 21.29 13.43
CA ARG A 32 6.60 20.12 13.95
C ARG A 32 7.53 18.91 14.15
N GLY A 33 7.09 17.98 14.99
CA GLY A 33 7.71 16.67 15.11
C GLY A 33 7.53 15.87 13.82
N PHE A 34 8.57 15.15 13.42
CA PHE A 34 8.49 14.19 12.32
C PHE A 34 8.01 12.85 12.86
N ASP A 35 6.97 12.29 12.25
CA ASP A 35 6.29 11.08 12.70
C ASP A 35 6.70 9.83 11.90
N GLY A 36 7.25 9.98 10.68
CA GLY A 36 7.86 8.88 9.93
C GLY A 36 7.42 8.77 8.47
N ILE A 37 8.12 7.92 7.71
CA ILE A 37 7.71 7.53 6.35
C ILE A 37 7.33 6.05 6.39
N GLY A 38 6.22 5.69 5.73
CA GLY A 38 5.66 4.35 5.77
C GLY A 38 5.30 3.77 4.41
N GLY A 39 4.95 2.49 4.45
CA GLY A 39 4.29 1.77 3.36
C GLY A 39 3.06 1.01 3.86
N LEU A 40 2.09 0.82 2.98
CA LEU A 40 0.80 0.20 3.25
C LEU A 40 0.72 -1.18 2.59
N SER A 41 0.47 -2.23 3.37
CA SER A 41 0.14 -3.58 2.89
C SER A 41 -1.36 -3.83 3.03
N GLY A 42 -2.00 -4.29 1.96
CA GLY A 42 -3.45 -4.39 1.85
C GLY A 42 -4.09 -3.25 1.05
N GLY A 43 -5.40 -3.09 1.20
CA GLY A 43 -6.23 -2.24 0.36
C GLY A 43 -6.02 -2.45 -1.15
N GLY A 44 -5.83 -3.65 -1.68
CA GLY A 44 -6.16 -4.97 -1.13
C GLY A 44 -5.29 -6.05 -1.73
N ALA A 45 -4.94 -7.08 -0.98
CA ALA A 45 -4.16 -8.22 -1.47
C ALA A 45 -2.77 -7.88 -2.04
N THR A 46 -2.21 -6.72 -1.68
CA THR A 46 -0.99 -6.19 -2.33
C THR A 46 0.28 -6.98 -1.97
N SER A 47 0.26 -7.73 -0.86
CA SER A 47 1.35 -8.61 -0.44
C SER A 47 1.11 -10.10 -0.76
N ARG A 48 0.08 -10.44 -1.54
CA ARG A 48 -0.43 -11.81 -1.71
C ARG A 48 0.61 -12.81 -2.22
N LEU A 49 1.43 -12.42 -3.19
CA LEU A 49 2.45 -13.25 -3.84
C LEU A 49 3.81 -13.22 -3.12
N LEU A 50 3.99 -12.38 -2.10
CA LEU A 50 5.26 -12.30 -1.37
C LEU A 50 5.50 -13.54 -0.49
N VAL A 51 4.42 -14.08 0.07
CA VAL A 51 4.46 -15.08 1.15
C VAL A 51 5.11 -16.40 0.73
N ASN A 52 5.00 -16.77 -0.54
CA ASN A 52 5.51 -18.01 -1.11
C ASN A 52 6.82 -17.84 -1.90
N TYR A 53 7.47 -16.68 -1.85
CA TYR A 53 8.85 -16.55 -2.33
C TYR A 53 9.76 -17.54 -1.58
N ALA A 54 10.63 -18.20 -2.33
CA ALA A 54 11.68 -19.02 -1.76
C ALA A 54 12.70 -18.17 -0.99
N GLU A 55 13.27 -18.74 0.08
CA GLU A 55 14.48 -18.18 0.67
C GLU A 55 15.68 -18.39 -0.26
N PRO A 56 16.65 -17.45 -0.32
CA PRO A 56 16.79 -16.28 0.55
C PRO A 56 16.00 -15.04 0.08
N TYR A 57 15.35 -15.09 -1.09
CA TYR A 57 14.82 -13.91 -1.77
C TYR A 57 13.72 -13.22 -0.97
N ARG A 58 12.82 -13.99 -0.35
CA ARG A 58 11.78 -13.44 0.54
C ARG A 58 12.39 -12.62 1.68
N SER A 59 13.40 -13.15 2.37
CA SER A 59 14.09 -12.41 3.43
C SER A 59 14.87 -11.20 2.89
N GLN A 60 15.39 -11.25 1.66
CA GLN A 60 16.10 -10.12 1.03
C GLN A 60 15.14 -8.97 0.71
N ILE A 61 13.96 -9.27 0.18
CA ILE A 61 12.89 -8.28 -0.06
C ILE A 61 12.52 -7.57 1.25
N LEU A 62 12.26 -8.35 2.30
CA LEU A 62 11.94 -7.80 3.63
C LEU A 62 13.09 -6.96 4.21
N ASP A 63 14.35 -7.29 3.92
CA ASP A 63 15.50 -6.47 4.29
C ASP A 63 15.51 -5.12 3.56
N PHE A 64 15.21 -5.10 2.26
CA PHE A 64 15.10 -3.83 1.50
C PHE A 64 14.00 -2.92 2.05
N LEU A 65 12.89 -3.49 2.53
CA LEU A 65 11.78 -2.73 3.10
C LEU A 65 12.05 -2.23 4.52
N PHE A 66 12.47 -3.12 5.43
CA PHE A 66 12.41 -2.86 6.89
C PHE A 66 13.75 -2.80 7.60
N LYS A 67 14.83 -3.35 7.03
CA LYS A 67 16.13 -3.40 7.73
C LYS A 67 16.70 -1.99 7.85
N PRO A 68 16.98 -1.50 9.08
CA PRO A 68 17.57 -0.18 9.27
C PRO A 68 18.92 -0.04 8.56
N ASN A 69 19.18 1.15 8.02
CA ASN A 69 20.42 1.46 7.28
C ASN A 69 20.71 0.46 6.14
N PHE A 70 19.69 0.07 5.38
CA PHE A 70 19.88 -0.88 4.27
C PHE A 70 19.19 -0.42 2.98
N GLY A 71 17.87 -0.52 2.91
CA GLY A 71 17.05 -0.03 1.81
C GLY A 71 16.15 1.11 2.29
N ALA A 72 14.85 0.97 2.03
CA ALA A 72 13.81 1.91 2.42
C ALA A 72 13.75 2.14 3.94
N SER A 73 14.17 1.16 4.76
CA SER A 73 14.35 1.33 6.22
C SER A 73 13.11 1.95 6.89
N LEU A 74 11.91 1.47 6.53
CA LEU A 74 10.64 2.14 6.84
C LEU A 74 10.42 2.35 8.35
N HIS A 75 9.79 3.48 8.68
CA HIS A 75 9.43 3.86 10.05
C HIS A 75 8.02 3.37 10.44
N ILE A 76 7.13 3.26 9.46
CA ILE A 76 5.73 2.93 9.64
C ILE A 76 5.37 1.76 8.70
N LEU A 77 4.62 0.80 9.23
CA LEU A 77 3.90 -0.20 8.44
C LEU A 77 2.42 -0.06 8.78
N LYS A 78 1.61 0.29 7.76
CA LYS A 78 0.15 0.29 7.83
C LYS A 78 -0.35 -1.00 7.16
N VAL A 79 -1.27 -1.71 7.80
CA VAL A 79 -1.85 -2.94 7.28
C VAL A 79 -3.37 -2.84 7.23
N GLU A 80 -3.97 -3.52 6.25
CA GLU A 80 -5.40 -3.77 6.23
C GLU A 80 -5.82 -4.67 7.41
N ILE A 81 -6.93 -4.30 8.05
CA ILE A 81 -7.71 -5.21 8.88
C ILE A 81 -8.68 -5.91 7.95
N GLY A 82 -8.32 -7.13 7.50
CA GLY A 82 -9.08 -7.90 6.52
C GLY A 82 -10.56 -7.99 6.86
N GLY A 83 -11.42 -7.81 5.85
CA GLY A 83 -12.86 -7.69 5.99
C GLY A 83 -13.67 -8.64 5.11
N ASP A 84 -13.01 -9.67 4.55
CA ASP A 84 -13.59 -10.69 3.66
C ASP A 84 -14.12 -10.19 2.30
N ALA A 85 -13.88 -8.92 1.97
CA ALA A 85 -14.36 -8.28 0.75
C ALA A 85 -13.21 -7.84 -0.15
N GLN A 86 -13.52 -7.52 -1.40
CA GLN A 86 -12.60 -6.94 -2.36
C GLN A 86 -12.21 -5.51 -1.95
N THR A 87 -10.90 -5.25 -1.86
CA THR A 87 -10.35 -3.98 -1.35
C THR A 87 -9.29 -3.31 -2.22
N THR A 88 -8.89 -3.90 -3.36
CA THR A 88 -8.49 -3.26 -4.65
C THR A 88 -7.99 -4.30 -5.64
N ASP A 89 -7.08 -5.19 -5.22
CA ASP A 89 -6.46 -6.24 -6.07
C ASP A 89 -6.82 -7.66 -5.61
N GLY A 90 -7.68 -7.76 -4.60
CA GLY A 90 -8.14 -9.02 -4.03
C GLY A 90 -8.89 -8.81 -2.72
N THR A 91 -9.32 -9.92 -2.12
CA THR A 91 -9.91 -9.96 -0.79
C THR A 91 -8.85 -10.29 0.26
N GLU A 92 -9.03 -9.77 1.48
CA GLU A 92 -8.22 -10.16 2.63
C GLU A 92 -9.07 -10.79 3.75
N PRO A 93 -8.64 -11.93 4.33
CA PRO A 93 -9.45 -12.68 5.27
C PRO A 93 -9.56 -11.97 6.63
N SER A 94 -10.77 -11.89 7.15
CA SER A 94 -11.07 -11.38 8.47
C SER A 94 -10.65 -12.34 9.57
N HIS A 95 -10.28 -11.79 10.73
CA HIS A 95 -10.13 -12.58 11.96
C HIS A 95 -11.47 -13.11 12.50
N MET A 96 -12.62 -12.64 11.99
CA MET A 96 -13.97 -13.11 12.37
C MET A 96 -14.90 -13.22 11.15
N HIS A 97 -14.87 -14.34 10.42
CA HIS A 97 -15.77 -14.55 9.28
C HIS A 97 -17.25 -14.54 9.69
N TYR A 98 -17.53 -15.02 10.91
CA TYR A 98 -18.87 -15.09 11.49
C TYR A 98 -18.85 -14.52 12.93
N GLU A 99 -20.02 -14.19 13.48
CA GLU A 99 -20.15 -13.56 14.81
C GLU A 99 -19.43 -14.32 15.94
N ASN A 100 -19.41 -15.65 15.87
CA ASN A 100 -18.80 -16.54 16.87
C ASN A 100 -17.46 -17.16 16.42
N ASP A 101 -16.85 -16.64 15.35
CA ASP A 101 -15.56 -17.08 14.82
C ASP A 101 -14.46 -16.10 15.25
N GLU A 102 -13.33 -16.63 15.74
CA GLU A 102 -12.12 -15.84 16.00
C GLU A 102 -10.88 -16.65 15.59
N ASN A 103 -10.15 -16.17 14.59
CA ASN A 103 -8.89 -16.75 14.15
C ASN A 103 -7.88 -15.67 13.79
N TYR A 104 -6.85 -15.56 14.63
CA TYR A 104 -5.78 -14.56 14.47
C TYR A 104 -4.59 -15.07 13.65
N PHE A 105 -4.77 -16.11 12.84
CA PHE A 105 -3.71 -16.73 12.03
C PHE A 105 -4.02 -16.78 10.53
N ARG A 106 -5.11 -16.13 10.09
CA ARG A 106 -5.47 -16.00 8.67
C ARG A 106 -4.65 -14.91 7.96
N GLY A 107 -4.53 -15.06 6.66
CA GLY A 107 -3.84 -14.11 5.79
C GLY A 107 -2.35 -14.00 6.11
N TYR A 108 -1.77 -12.85 5.80
CA TYR A 108 -0.32 -12.65 5.87
C TYR A 108 0.11 -11.39 6.63
N GLU A 109 -0.80 -10.51 7.01
CA GLU A 109 -0.45 -9.27 7.69
C GLU A 109 0.16 -9.50 9.08
N TRP A 110 -0.30 -10.53 9.81
CA TRP A 110 0.34 -10.96 11.05
C TRP A 110 1.80 -11.39 10.86
N TRP A 111 2.08 -12.10 9.78
CA TRP A 111 3.44 -12.51 9.43
C TRP A 111 4.29 -11.30 9.02
N LEU A 112 3.75 -10.42 8.18
CA LEU A 112 4.46 -9.26 7.68
C LEU A 112 4.84 -8.30 8.82
N MET A 113 3.90 -8.01 9.73
CA MET A 113 4.17 -7.18 10.92
C MET A 113 5.26 -7.79 11.82
N ARG A 114 5.26 -9.12 12.02
CA ARG A 114 6.32 -9.81 12.78
C ARG A 114 7.67 -9.73 12.08
N GLU A 115 7.73 -9.93 10.76
CA GLU A 115 8.96 -9.82 9.99
C GLU A 115 9.52 -8.39 9.95
N ALA A 116 8.64 -7.39 9.92
CA ALA A 116 9.01 -5.98 10.05
C ALA A 116 9.57 -5.67 11.44
N LYS A 117 8.86 -6.06 12.52
CA LYS A 117 9.31 -5.86 13.91
C LYS A 117 10.62 -6.57 14.21
N LYS A 118 10.84 -7.76 13.64
CA LYS A 118 12.10 -8.52 13.78
C LYS A 118 13.31 -7.74 13.24
N ARG A 119 13.12 -6.95 12.17
CA ARG A 119 14.16 -6.12 11.55
C ARG A 119 14.28 -4.74 12.18
N ASN A 120 13.14 -4.12 12.47
CA ASN A 120 13.04 -2.83 13.11
C ASN A 120 12.05 -2.92 14.30
N PRO A 121 12.54 -3.19 15.52
CA PRO A 121 11.69 -3.26 16.71
C PRO A 121 10.92 -1.96 16.99
N ASN A 122 11.41 -0.82 16.51
CA ASN A 122 10.80 0.50 16.69
C ASN A 122 9.81 0.88 15.58
N ILE A 123 9.51 -0.02 14.63
CA ILE A 123 8.54 0.29 13.57
C ILE A 123 7.15 0.57 14.18
N THR A 124 6.51 1.62 13.71
CA THR A 124 5.12 1.97 14.08
C THR A 124 4.16 1.08 13.30
N LEU A 125 3.22 0.43 13.98
CA LEU A 125 2.22 -0.45 13.36
C LEU A 125 0.85 0.23 13.38
N ILE A 126 0.17 0.24 12.24
CA ILE A 126 -1.16 0.84 12.05
C ILE A 126 -2.10 -0.20 11.44
N GLY A 127 -3.32 -0.33 11.98
CA GLY A 127 -4.39 -1.13 11.38
C GLY A 127 -5.54 -0.25 10.88
N LEU A 128 -6.06 -0.52 9.68
CA LEU A 128 -7.23 0.18 9.12
C LEU A 128 -8.16 -0.82 8.41
N PRO A 129 -9.47 -0.84 8.69
CA PRO A 129 -10.43 -1.62 7.90
C PRO A 129 -10.78 -0.93 6.57
N TRP A 130 -10.77 -1.69 5.48
CA TRP A 130 -11.42 -1.29 4.22
C TRP A 130 -12.85 -1.81 4.15
N ALA A 131 -13.08 -3.03 4.63
CA ALA A 131 -14.38 -3.71 4.64
C ALA A 131 -14.65 -4.36 5.99
N PHE A 132 -15.85 -4.90 6.17
CA PHE A 132 -16.22 -5.65 7.36
C PHE A 132 -17.00 -6.92 6.97
N PRO A 133 -16.89 -8.02 7.75
CA PRO A 133 -17.77 -9.17 7.59
C PRO A 133 -19.26 -8.78 7.66
N GLY A 134 -20.12 -9.52 6.95
CA GLY A 134 -21.54 -9.18 6.80
C GLY A 134 -22.29 -9.07 8.14
N TRP A 135 -21.99 -9.98 9.07
CA TRP A 135 -22.63 -10.07 10.38
C TRP A 135 -22.47 -8.80 11.22
N VAL A 136 -21.36 -8.06 11.04
CA VAL A 136 -21.12 -6.78 11.75
C VAL A 136 -22.24 -5.77 11.45
N GLY A 137 -22.80 -5.82 10.24
CA GLY A 137 -23.87 -4.93 9.79
C GLY A 137 -25.27 -5.40 10.18
N HIS A 138 -25.43 -6.55 10.85
CA HIS A 138 -26.72 -7.12 11.23
C HIS A 138 -27.75 -7.15 10.09
N GLY A 139 -27.33 -7.61 8.91
CA GLY A 139 -28.18 -7.71 7.71
C GLY A 139 -28.25 -6.42 6.88
N LYS A 140 -27.44 -5.40 7.18
CA LYS A 140 -27.28 -4.20 6.36
C LYS A 140 -25.82 -4.04 5.93
N SER A 141 -25.62 -3.42 4.77
CA SER A 141 -24.28 -3.05 4.28
C SER A 141 -23.78 -1.74 4.91
N TRP A 142 -23.84 -1.62 6.24
CA TRP A 142 -23.44 -0.41 6.98
C TRP A 142 -22.87 -0.75 8.36
N PRO A 143 -21.64 -0.32 8.71
CA PRO A 143 -20.97 -0.75 9.94
C PRO A 143 -21.33 0.10 11.16
N TYR A 144 -22.10 1.19 11.06
CA TYR A 144 -22.32 2.09 12.21
C TYR A 144 -23.72 2.08 12.81
N ASP A 145 -24.63 1.22 12.33
CA ASP A 145 -25.93 1.05 12.98
C ASP A 145 -25.77 0.49 14.40
N PHE A 146 -24.76 -0.36 14.60
CA PHE A 146 -24.39 -0.97 15.89
C PHE A 146 -22.91 -0.69 16.21
N PRO A 147 -22.55 0.57 16.55
CA PRO A 147 -21.14 0.99 16.64
C PRO A 147 -20.36 0.24 17.74
N ASP A 148 -21.03 -0.25 18.79
CA ASP A 148 -20.40 -1.06 19.84
C ASP A 148 -19.92 -2.42 19.30
N ILE A 149 -20.62 -2.99 18.33
CA ILE A 149 -20.30 -4.29 17.71
C ILE A 149 -19.09 -4.12 16.79
N THR A 150 -19.12 -3.10 15.95
CA THR A 150 -17.99 -2.74 15.08
C THR A 150 -16.75 -2.37 15.87
N ALA A 151 -16.89 -1.60 16.95
CA ALA A 151 -15.77 -1.29 17.83
C ALA A 151 -15.22 -2.54 18.52
N ALA A 152 -16.09 -3.46 18.98
CA ALA A 152 -15.65 -4.73 19.56
C ALA A 152 -14.89 -5.60 18.54
N TYR A 153 -15.35 -5.66 17.29
CA TYR A 153 -14.65 -6.37 16.19
C TYR A 153 -13.23 -5.82 15.99
N VAL A 154 -13.07 -4.50 15.89
CA VAL A 154 -11.76 -3.85 15.70
C VAL A 154 -10.87 -4.01 16.93
N VAL A 155 -11.41 -3.85 18.14
CA VAL A 155 -10.64 -4.03 19.38
C VAL A 155 -10.15 -5.47 19.54
N LYS A 156 -10.96 -6.47 19.16
CA LYS A 156 -10.53 -7.88 19.15
C LYS A 156 -9.32 -8.11 18.24
N TRP A 157 -9.28 -7.49 17.07
CA TRP A 157 -8.11 -7.56 16.17
C TRP A 157 -6.83 -7.06 16.87
N ILE A 158 -6.91 -5.90 17.54
CA ILE A 158 -5.78 -5.29 18.26
C ILE A 158 -5.33 -6.17 19.43
N LEU A 159 -6.28 -6.71 20.21
CA LEU A 159 -5.98 -7.63 21.31
C LEU A 159 -5.34 -8.92 20.79
N GLY A 160 -5.84 -9.45 19.67
CA GLY A 160 -5.29 -10.63 19.01
C GLY A 160 -3.87 -10.43 18.51
N ALA A 161 -3.57 -9.24 17.95
CA ALA A 161 -2.21 -8.86 17.56
C ALA A 161 -1.22 -9.02 18.71
N LYS A 162 -1.59 -8.53 19.91
CA LYS A 162 -0.75 -8.66 21.10
C LYS A 162 -0.70 -10.09 21.63
N GLN A 163 -1.85 -10.72 21.80
CA GLN A 163 -1.96 -12.02 22.47
C GLN A 163 -1.28 -13.15 21.68
N TYR A 164 -1.42 -13.17 20.36
CA TYR A 164 -0.97 -14.29 19.53
C TYR A 164 0.36 -14.02 18.81
N HIS A 165 0.73 -12.74 18.63
CA HIS A 165 1.91 -12.37 17.84
C HIS A 165 2.89 -11.44 18.57
N ASP A 166 2.60 -11.04 19.81
CA ASP A 166 3.35 -10.05 20.58
C ASP A 166 3.55 -8.71 19.83
N LEU A 167 2.52 -8.28 19.10
CA LEU A 167 2.53 -7.04 18.33
C LEU A 167 1.76 -5.94 19.07
N ASP A 168 2.46 -4.85 19.37
CA ASP A 168 1.82 -3.62 19.86
C ASP A 168 1.39 -2.75 18.67
N ILE A 169 0.08 -2.63 18.48
CA ILE A 169 -0.53 -1.73 17.49
C ILE A 169 -0.50 -0.31 18.05
N HIS A 170 0.04 0.63 17.29
CA HIS A 170 0.23 2.01 17.75
C HIS A 170 -0.95 2.89 17.37
N TYR A 171 -1.52 2.67 16.19
CA TYR A 171 -2.68 3.43 15.72
C TYR A 171 -3.72 2.53 15.06
N VAL A 172 -4.97 2.97 15.14
CA VAL A 172 -6.09 2.38 14.42
C VAL A 172 -6.85 3.46 13.64
N GLY A 173 -7.22 3.14 12.40
CA GLY A 173 -8.06 3.98 11.54
C GLY A 173 -9.55 3.64 11.64
N ILE A 174 -10.39 4.35 10.88
CA ILE A 174 -11.86 4.25 10.99
C ILE A 174 -12.45 3.31 9.92
N TRP A 175 -12.60 3.80 8.69
CA TRP A 175 -13.08 3.03 7.55
C TRP A 175 -12.58 3.68 6.25
N ASN A 176 -11.70 2.98 5.54
CA ASN A 176 -10.90 3.57 4.46
C ASN A 176 -11.73 4.23 3.36
N GLU A 177 -11.49 5.52 3.09
CA GLU A 177 -12.15 6.31 2.03
C GLU A 177 -13.69 6.20 2.04
N ARG A 178 -14.26 6.02 3.23
CA ARG A 178 -15.71 5.98 3.46
C ARG A 178 -16.08 7.03 4.49
N ASN A 179 -17.38 7.30 4.58
CA ASN A 179 -17.88 8.23 5.59
C ASN A 179 -17.51 7.72 6.99
N PHE A 180 -16.99 8.60 7.83
CA PHE A 180 -16.82 8.32 9.24
C PHE A 180 -18.15 8.54 9.99
N ASP A 181 -18.27 7.96 11.18
CA ASP A 181 -19.34 8.26 12.12
C ASP A 181 -18.75 8.76 13.45
N SER A 182 -19.14 9.98 13.87
CA SER A 182 -18.61 10.62 15.08
C SER A 182 -18.96 9.87 16.36
N LYS A 183 -20.12 9.18 16.39
CA LYS A 183 -20.51 8.34 17.54
C LYS A 183 -19.64 7.09 17.57
N TYR A 184 -19.38 6.45 16.43
CA TYR A 184 -18.47 5.30 16.34
C TYR A 184 -17.07 5.65 16.84
N ILE A 185 -16.48 6.78 16.42
CA ILE A 185 -15.13 7.18 16.87
C ILE A 185 -15.05 7.28 18.41
N LYS A 186 -16.07 7.88 19.04
CA LYS A 186 -16.17 7.99 20.51
C LYS A 186 -16.36 6.63 21.17
N VAL A 187 -17.19 5.77 20.58
CA VAL A 187 -17.41 4.38 21.06
C VAL A 187 -16.12 3.58 20.96
N LEU A 188 -15.37 3.68 19.86
CA LEU A 188 -14.08 3.02 19.66
C LEU A 188 -13.05 3.47 20.71
N ARG A 189 -12.93 4.78 20.95
CA ARG A 189 -12.06 5.31 22.02
C ARG A 189 -12.41 4.71 23.39
N ASN A 190 -13.70 4.75 23.76
CA ASN A 190 -14.18 4.18 25.02
C ASN A 190 -13.93 2.68 25.11
N ALA A 191 -14.12 1.94 24.01
CA ALA A 191 -13.91 0.49 23.95
C ALA A 191 -12.42 0.13 24.16
N LEU A 192 -11.50 0.86 23.51
CA LEU A 192 -10.05 0.72 23.71
C LEU A 192 -9.66 1.00 25.16
N ASP A 193 -10.13 2.10 25.74
CA ASP A 193 -9.78 2.50 27.11
C ASP A 193 -10.28 1.49 28.14
N LYS A 194 -11.48 0.96 27.95
CA LYS A 194 -12.09 -0.04 28.84
C LYS A 194 -11.28 -1.33 28.94
N VAL A 195 -10.57 -1.71 27.88
CA VAL A 195 -9.69 -2.89 27.87
C VAL A 195 -8.22 -2.56 28.13
N GLY A 196 -7.91 -1.32 28.51
CA GLY A 196 -6.55 -0.88 28.87
C GLY A 196 -5.67 -0.50 27.68
N LEU A 197 -6.23 -0.36 26.47
CA LEU A 197 -5.53 0.07 25.25
C LEU A 197 -5.51 1.61 25.11
N THR A 198 -5.28 2.32 26.21
CA THR A 198 -5.29 3.80 26.26
C THR A 198 -4.16 4.44 25.46
N GLY A 199 -3.11 3.69 25.12
CA GLY A 199 -1.97 4.15 24.31
C GLY A 199 -2.14 3.99 22.80
N VAL A 200 -3.21 3.31 22.34
CA VAL A 200 -3.48 3.18 20.89
C VAL A 200 -4.11 4.45 20.39
N GLY A 201 -3.44 5.18 19.50
CA GLY A 201 -3.96 6.40 18.88
C GLY A 201 -5.04 6.14 17.84
N ILE A 202 -5.96 7.08 17.64
CA ILE A 202 -6.95 7.03 16.55
C ILE A 202 -6.52 8.00 15.45
N ILE A 203 -6.39 7.49 14.23
CA ILE A 203 -6.23 8.27 13.00
C ILE A 203 -7.60 8.40 12.36
N ALA A 204 -7.99 9.62 11.99
CA ALA A 204 -9.25 9.84 11.29
C ALA A 204 -9.09 10.88 10.17
N ALA A 205 -9.82 10.79 9.05
CA ALA A 205 -10.77 9.73 8.71
C ALA A 205 -10.20 8.72 7.69
N ASP A 206 -8.93 8.86 7.27
CA ASP A 206 -8.38 8.14 6.10
C ASP A 206 -9.26 8.38 4.86
N GLY A 207 -9.47 9.68 4.59
CA GLY A 207 -10.31 10.22 3.52
C GLY A 207 -9.84 11.63 3.15
N ASP A 208 -10.76 12.58 2.99
CA ASP A 208 -10.40 13.99 2.78
C ASP A 208 -10.19 14.74 4.13
N TRP A 209 -9.96 16.05 4.05
CA TRP A 209 -9.75 16.89 5.23
C TRP A 209 -11.04 17.23 6.02
N SER A 210 -12.23 16.80 5.58
CA SER A 210 -13.53 17.24 6.12
C SER A 210 -13.77 16.88 7.58
N ILE A 211 -13.10 15.85 8.11
CA ILE A 211 -13.14 15.51 9.54
C ILE A 211 -12.70 16.70 10.42
N ALA A 212 -11.82 17.57 9.93
CA ALA A 212 -11.31 18.72 10.67
C ALA A 212 -12.42 19.66 11.15
N ASP A 213 -13.46 19.88 10.35
CA ASP A 213 -14.62 20.68 10.75
C ASP A 213 -15.36 20.06 11.94
N SER A 214 -15.53 18.74 11.91
CA SER A 214 -16.19 18.00 12.99
C SER A 214 -15.36 18.05 14.28
N LEU A 215 -14.03 17.98 14.19
CA LEU A 215 -13.15 18.10 15.36
C LEU A 215 -13.16 19.51 15.96
N ASN A 216 -13.24 20.55 15.13
CA ASN A 216 -13.34 21.93 15.60
C ASN A 216 -14.71 22.21 16.25
N ALA A 217 -15.77 21.55 15.78
CA ALA A 217 -17.12 21.71 16.31
C ALA A 217 -17.39 20.90 17.59
N ASP A 218 -16.70 19.78 17.79
CA ASP A 218 -16.94 18.84 18.88
C ASP A 218 -15.64 18.53 19.67
N PRO A 219 -15.41 19.20 20.81
CA PRO A 219 -14.22 18.99 21.63
C PRO A 219 -14.05 17.53 22.11
N HIS A 220 -15.15 16.82 22.38
CA HIS A 220 -15.08 15.44 22.84
C HIS A 220 -14.65 14.50 21.70
N LEU A 221 -15.14 14.72 20.48
CA LEU A 221 -14.65 14.02 19.30
C LEU A 221 -13.15 14.33 19.07
N SER A 222 -12.76 15.60 19.21
CA SER A 222 -11.37 16.03 19.08
C SER A 222 -10.45 15.34 20.09
N GLU A 223 -10.87 15.12 21.33
CA GLU A 223 -10.12 14.37 22.33
C GLU A 223 -9.90 12.89 21.95
N CYS A 224 -10.86 12.28 21.23
CA CYS A 224 -10.75 10.89 20.79
C CYS A 224 -9.72 10.70 19.66
N VAL A 225 -9.49 11.72 18.83
CA VAL A 225 -8.64 11.64 17.62
C VAL A 225 -7.25 12.23 17.90
N GLU A 226 -6.21 11.46 17.59
CA GLU A 226 -4.82 11.90 17.76
C GLU A 226 -4.26 12.53 16.47
N VAL A 227 -4.61 11.95 15.32
CA VAL A 227 -4.06 12.31 14.02
C VAL A 227 -5.19 12.54 13.02
N VAL A 228 -5.07 13.62 12.24
CA VAL A 228 -5.89 13.81 11.02
C VAL A 228 -5.13 13.21 9.83
N GLY A 229 -5.62 12.06 9.34
CA GLY A 229 -5.08 11.36 8.18
C GLY A 229 -5.91 11.64 6.92
N ALA A 230 -5.26 12.20 5.90
CA ALA A 230 -5.87 12.49 4.61
C ALA A 230 -5.16 11.73 3.47
N HIS A 231 -5.91 11.45 2.41
CA HIS A 231 -5.46 10.67 1.25
C HIS A 231 -5.20 11.58 0.04
N TYR A 232 -4.12 11.30 -0.69
CA TYR A 232 -3.72 12.01 -1.92
C TYR A 232 -3.87 13.55 -1.84
N PRO A 233 -3.32 14.22 -0.80
CA PRO A 233 -3.63 15.61 -0.47
C PRO A 233 -3.02 16.64 -1.45
N GLY A 234 -2.28 16.20 -2.46
CA GLY A 234 -1.60 17.09 -3.40
C GLY A 234 -0.61 18.02 -2.71
N THR A 235 0.04 17.55 -1.65
CA THR A 235 0.94 18.32 -0.77
C THR A 235 0.30 19.41 0.08
N THR A 236 -1.00 19.65 -0.04
CA THR A 236 -1.68 20.77 0.63
C THR A 236 -2.55 20.31 1.80
N THR A 237 -2.83 21.22 2.73
CA THR A 237 -3.83 21.02 3.78
C THR A 237 -4.83 22.18 3.78
N VAL A 238 -5.85 22.10 4.63
CA VAL A 238 -6.88 23.13 4.79
C VAL A 238 -6.73 23.88 6.12
N LYS A 239 -7.31 25.07 6.20
CA LYS A 239 -7.21 25.94 7.39
C LYS A 239 -7.80 25.26 8.62
N GLU A 240 -8.90 24.56 8.44
CA GLU A 240 -9.67 23.86 9.44
C GLU A 240 -8.82 22.76 10.08
N ALA A 241 -8.04 22.02 9.28
CA ALA A 241 -7.10 21.00 9.74
C ALA A 241 -5.97 21.62 10.59
N LEU A 242 -5.44 22.77 10.19
CA LEU A 242 -4.45 23.50 11.00
C LEU A 242 -5.03 24.00 12.33
N GLN A 243 -6.29 24.43 12.35
CA GLN A 243 -6.98 24.88 13.57
C GLN A 243 -7.16 23.77 14.60
N THR A 244 -7.26 22.51 14.18
CA THR A 244 -7.33 21.37 15.10
C THR A 244 -6.08 21.21 15.97
N GLN A 245 -4.94 21.76 15.55
CA GLN A 245 -3.61 21.59 16.17
C GLN A 245 -3.15 20.13 16.28
N LYS A 246 -3.82 19.20 15.60
CA LYS A 246 -3.44 17.79 15.55
C LYS A 246 -2.24 17.56 14.64
N LYS A 247 -1.66 16.36 14.75
CA LYS A 247 -0.77 15.83 13.71
C LYS A 247 -1.55 15.69 12.42
N LEU A 248 -0.93 16.07 11.31
CA LEU A 248 -1.51 15.96 9.98
C LEU A 248 -0.63 14.98 9.20
N TRP A 249 -1.21 13.91 8.67
CA TRP A 249 -0.49 12.92 7.88
C TRP A 249 -1.10 12.79 6.50
N SER A 250 -0.26 12.57 5.50
CA SER A 250 -0.70 11.93 4.27
C SER A 250 -0.73 10.42 4.55
N SER A 251 -1.88 9.94 5.03
CA SER A 251 -2.03 8.56 5.53
C SER A 251 -2.21 7.52 4.42
N GLU A 252 -2.35 8.01 3.17
CA GLU A 252 -2.21 7.26 1.93
C GLU A 252 -1.81 8.24 0.80
N ASP A 253 -0.74 7.91 0.08
CA ASP A 253 -0.20 8.71 -1.02
C ASP A 253 0.54 7.79 -2.01
N TYR A 254 1.22 8.35 -3.01
CA TYR A 254 1.97 7.63 -4.05
C TYR A 254 1.08 6.96 -5.11
N SER A 255 0.68 5.71 -4.94
CA SER A 255 -0.15 4.91 -5.89
C SER A 255 0.29 5.09 -7.36
N SER A 256 1.58 5.08 -7.62
CA SER A 256 2.10 5.36 -8.97
C SER A 256 3.10 4.28 -9.36
N VAL A 257 3.15 3.96 -10.64
CA VAL A 257 4.05 2.93 -11.16
C VAL A 257 5.47 3.21 -10.70
N ASN A 258 6.14 2.19 -10.20
CA ASN A 258 7.44 2.33 -9.53
C ASN A 258 8.65 2.48 -10.46
N ASP A 259 8.45 3.11 -11.61
CA ASP A 259 9.51 3.51 -12.52
C ASP A 259 10.22 4.79 -12.02
N GLU A 260 11.08 5.37 -12.86
CA GLU A 260 11.75 6.62 -12.54
C GLU A 260 10.78 7.80 -12.34
N VAL A 261 9.63 7.85 -13.02
CA VAL A 261 8.62 8.90 -12.85
C VAL A 261 7.91 8.75 -11.51
N GLY A 262 7.54 7.52 -11.13
CA GLY A 262 7.02 7.22 -9.79
C GLY A 262 8.03 7.57 -8.70
N GLY A 263 9.31 7.21 -8.90
CA GLY A 263 10.39 7.63 -8.01
C GLY A 263 10.49 9.15 -7.87
N GLY A 264 10.31 9.90 -8.96
CA GLY A 264 10.28 11.36 -8.94
C GLY A 264 9.05 11.93 -8.23
N CYS A 265 7.87 11.35 -8.45
CA CYS A 265 6.65 11.67 -7.69
C CYS A 265 6.91 11.52 -6.19
N TRP A 266 7.42 10.36 -5.76
CA TRP A 266 7.70 10.06 -4.36
C TRP A 266 8.73 11.02 -3.76
N ALA A 267 9.81 11.31 -4.48
CA ALA A 267 10.85 12.26 -4.04
C ALA A 267 10.28 13.64 -3.76
N ARG A 268 9.42 14.12 -4.65
CA ARG A 268 8.77 15.43 -4.54
C ARG A 268 7.83 15.49 -3.34
N ILE A 269 6.90 14.55 -3.22
CA ILE A 269 5.85 14.62 -2.18
C ILE A 269 6.38 14.36 -0.78
N LEU A 270 7.45 13.56 -0.60
CA LEU A 270 8.09 13.36 0.71
C LEU A 270 8.56 14.67 1.35
N ASN A 271 9.13 15.58 0.56
CA ASN A 271 9.48 16.92 1.05
C ASN A 271 8.26 17.84 1.12
N GLN A 272 7.50 17.91 0.01
CA GLN A 272 6.49 18.94 -0.18
C GLN A 272 5.25 18.76 0.71
N ASN A 273 4.93 17.53 1.14
CA ASN A 273 3.85 17.29 2.09
C ASN A 273 4.08 18.08 3.40
N TYR A 274 5.32 18.17 3.89
CA TYR A 274 5.64 19.01 5.05
C TYR A 274 5.73 20.50 4.68
N VAL A 275 6.44 20.84 3.60
CA VAL A 275 6.69 22.24 3.20
C VAL A 275 5.40 23.00 2.92
N ASN A 276 4.46 22.37 2.22
CA ASN A 276 3.21 23.01 1.77
C ASN A 276 2.04 22.73 2.73
N GLY A 277 1.97 21.53 3.29
CA GLY A 277 0.81 21.03 4.02
C GLY A 277 1.03 20.80 5.51
N PHE A 278 2.24 21.04 6.03
CA PHE A 278 2.62 20.73 7.42
C PHE A 278 2.42 19.26 7.81
N MET A 279 2.38 18.36 6.83
CA MET A 279 2.19 16.93 7.06
C MET A 279 3.49 16.29 7.56
N THR A 280 3.37 15.49 8.60
CA THR A 280 4.50 15.03 9.42
C THR A 280 4.79 13.53 9.28
N ALA A 281 3.92 12.83 8.56
CA ALA A 281 4.17 11.52 7.99
C ALA A 281 3.53 11.42 6.59
N THR A 282 4.12 10.57 5.76
CA THR A 282 3.61 10.18 4.44
C THR A 282 3.72 8.67 4.31
N ILE A 283 2.63 8.00 3.91
CA ILE A 283 2.56 6.54 3.80
C ILE A 283 2.22 6.18 2.34
N SER A 284 3.07 5.37 1.70
CA SER A 284 2.83 4.95 0.31
C SER A 284 1.80 3.82 0.25
N TRP A 285 0.75 3.98 -0.57
CA TRP A 285 0.05 2.84 -1.13
C TRP A 285 0.73 2.46 -2.46
N ASN A 286 1.32 1.29 -2.63
CA ASN A 286 1.48 0.20 -1.64
C ASN A 286 2.95 -0.07 -1.25
N LEU A 287 3.14 -0.96 -0.27
CA LEU A 287 4.45 -1.32 0.29
C LEU A 287 5.35 -1.99 -0.75
N VAL A 288 4.80 -2.97 -1.46
CA VAL A 288 5.48 -3.82 -2.44
C VAL A 288 4.43 -4.37 -3.40
N SER A 289 4.73 -4.35 -4.70
CA SER A 289 3.88 -4.97 -5.70
C SER A 289 4.10 -6.48 -5.72
N SER A 290 3.31 -7.18 -4.92
CA SER A 290 3.27 -8.64 -4.83
C SER A 290 1.86 -9.16 -5.13
N TYR A 291 1.31 -8.73 -6.25
CA TYR A 291 0.04 -9.13 -6.84
C TYR A 291 0.25 -9.23 -8.36
N TYR A 292 -0.65 -9.86 -9.09
CA TYR A 292 -0.51 -9.98 -10.54
C TYR A 292 -0.55 -8.59 -11.20
N GLU A 293 0.44 -8.28 -12.06
CA GLU A 293 0.59 -6.97 -12.71
C GLU A 293 -0.66 -6.51 -13.49
N ASP A 294 -1.42 -7.44 -14.08
CA ASP A 294 -2.64 -7.13 -14.83
C ASP A 294 -3.89 -6.85 -13.95
N LEU A 295 -3.76 -6.96 -12.61
CA LEU A 295 -4.75 -6.41 -11.68
C LEU A 295 -4.67 -4.87 -11.66
N PRO A 296 -5.66 -4.16 -11.09
CA PRO A 296 -5.61 -2.71 -10.98
C PRO A 296 -4.26 -2.21 -10.41
N PHE A 297 -3.78 -1.06 -10.89
CA PHE A 297 -2.59 -0.41 -10.32
C PHE A 297 -1.33 -1.32 -10.29
N GLY A 298 -1.13 -2.15 -11.32
CA GLY A 298 0.06 -2.98 -11.48
C GLY A 298 1.36 -2.19 -11.28
N ARG A 299 2.27 -2.74 -10.46
CA ARG A 299 3.57 -2.14 -10.10
C ARG A 299 3.53 -0.80 -9.33
N ASP A 300 2.44 -0.48 -8.62
CA ASP A 300 2.32 0.76 -7.82
C ASP A 300 2.90 0.66 -6.38
N GLY A 301 3.80 -0.28 -6.12
CA GLY A 301 4.47 -0.45 -4.82
C GLY A 301 5.86 0.16 -4.76
N LEU A 302 6.46 0.34 -3.58
CA LEU A 302 7.83 0.89 -3.48
C LEU A 302 8.90 0.05 -4.20
N MET A 303 8.64 -1.25 -4.37
CA MET A 303 9.42 -2.22 -5.14
C MET A 303 8.50 -3.31 -5.72
N THR A 304 9.01 -4.16 -6.61
CA THR A 304 8.23 -5.24 -7.25
C THR A 304 8.73 -6.62 -6.84
N ALA A 305 7.81 -7.50 -6.44
CA ALA A 305 8.06 -8.90 -6.11
C ALA A 305 6.81 -9.75 -6.40
N GLU A 306 6.48 -9.90 -7.68
CA GLU A 306 5.27 -10.56 -8.18
C GLU A 306 5.50 -11.93 -8.82
N GLU A 307 6.71 -12.48 -8.72
CA GLU A 307 7.10 -13.76 -9.32
C GLU A 307 7.70 -14.77 -8.31
N PRO A 308 6.92 -15.24 -7.32
CA PRO A 308 7.42 -16.22 -6.34
C PRO A 308 7.92 -17.53 -6.98
N TRP A 309 7.40 -17.90 -8.15
CA TRP A 309 7.82 -19.09 -8.90
C TRP A 309 9.21 -18.98 -9.53
N SER A 310 9.69 -17.77 -9.83
CA SER A 310 11.04 -17.54 -10.38
C SER A 310 12.02 -17.08 -9.28
N GLY A 311 11.51 -16.41 -8.25
CA GLY A 311 12.30 -15.72 -7.23
C GLY A 311 12.81 -14.35 -7.69
N HIS A 312 12.43 -13.88 -8.88
CA HIS A 312 12.78 -12.57 -9.40
C HIS A 312 12.13 -11.45 -8.57
N TYR A 313 12.86 -10.37 -8.31
CA TYR A 313 12.30 -9.16 -7.71
C TYR A 313 13.10 -7.94 -8.16
N GLU A 314 12.49 -6.77 -8.16
CA GLU A 314 13.11 -5.52 -8.61
C GLU A 314 13.17 -4.50 -7.47
N VAL A 315 14.39 -4.08 -7.09
CA VAL A 315 14.58 -2.97 -6.15
C VAL A 315 14.45 -1.65 -6.89
N ALA A 316 13.22 -1.14 -6.94
CA ALA A 316 12.83 0.02 -7.72
C ALA A 316 13.35 1.37 -7.15
N PRO A 317 13.36 2.45 -7.95
CA PRO A 317 13.75 3.79 -7.50
C PRO A 317 13.13 4.26 -6.17
N PRO A 318 11.82 4.06 -5.89
CA PRO A 318 11.20 4.53 -4.65
C PRO A 318 11.85 3.99 -3.36
N ILE A 319 12.46 2.80 -3.37
CA ILE A 319 13.24 2.27 -2.22
C ILE A 319 14.37 3.24 -1.85
N TRP A 320 15.11 3.70 -2.84
CA TRP A 320 16.28 4.56 -2.64
C TRP A 320 15.89 6.00 -2.35
N ILE A 321 14.77 6.46 -2.92
CA ILE A 321 14.19 7.75 -2.58
C ILE A 321 13.69 7.78 -1.14
N THR A 322 13.07 6.70 -0.67
CA THR A 322 12.68 6.56 0.74
C THR A 322 13.90 6.63 1.66
N ALA A 323 15.00 5.95 1.29
CA ALA A 323 16.25 5.92 2.05
C ALA A 323 16.89 7.30 2.26
N HIS A 324 16.68 8.27 1.35
CA HIS A 324 17.15 9.65 1.50
C HIS A 324 16.58 10.35 2.75
N THR A 325 15.43 9.91 3.24
CA THR A 325 14.83 10.42 4.48
C THR A 325 15.02 9.44 5.63
N THR A 326 14.65 8.18 5.44
CA THR A 326 14.50 7.22 6.56
C THR A 326 15.82 6.76 7.18
N GLN A 327 16.90 6.68 6.42
CA GLN A 327 18.21 6.30 7.00
C GLN A 327 18.83 7.40 7.85
N PHE A 328 18.32 8.64 7.78
CA PHE A 328 18.94 9.82 8.37
C PHE A 328 18.01 10.63 9.26
N THR A 329 16.80 10.13 9.51
CA THR A 329 15.80 10.71 10.40
C THR A 329 15.10 9.57 11.14
N GLN A 330 14.46 9.85 12.26
CA GLN A 330 13.65 8.87 13.00
C GLN A 330 12.40 9.57 13.55
N PRO A 331 11.27 8.84 13.74
CA PRO A 331 10.13 9.37 14.47
C PRO A 331 10.57 10.02 15.80
N GLY A 332 10.05 11.20 16.09
CA GLY A 332 10.45 12.01 17.24
C GLY A 332 11.53 13.06 16.97
N TRP A 333 12.17 13.03 15.79
CA TRP A 333 12.94 14.18 15.29
C TRP A 333 12.03 15.39 15.08
N SER A 334 12.60 16.58 14.89
CA SER A 334 11.84 17.78 14.60
C SER A 334 12.35 18.45 13.34
N TYR A 335 11.42 18.90 12.49
CA TYR A 335 11.77 19.79 11.39
C TYR A 335 12.27 21.13 11.94
N LEU A 336 13.14 21.81 11.20
CA LEU A 336 13.44 23.21 11.42
C LEU A 336 12.27 24.08 10.91
N GLN A 337 12.19 25.33 11.38
CA GLN A 337 11.26 26.31 10.79
C GLN A 337 11.75 26.81 9.42
N THR A 338 13.05 26.67 9.16
CA THR A 338 13.71 27.10 7.93
C THR A 338 13.70 25.99 6.87
N VAL A 339 12.52 25.58 6.44
CA VAL A 339 12.30 24.69 5.28
C VAL A 339 11.63 25.48 4.16
N GLY A 340 11.70 25.01 2.91
CA GLY A 340 11.02 25.75 1.84
C GLY A 340 11.36 25.31 0.43
N HIS A 341 10.95 26.17 -0.51
CA HIS A 341 11.23 26.05 -1.94
C HIS A 341 12.58 26.68 -2.30
N LEU A 342 13.25 26.11 -3.29
CA LEU A 342 14.45 26.66 -3.91
C LEU A 342 14.07 27.75 -4.93
N ALA A 343 15.01 28.66 -5.21
CA ALA A 343 14.75 29.83 -6.04
C ALA A 343 14.35 29.50 -7.49
N GLN A 344 14.92 28.44 -8.06
CA GLN A 344 14.66 27.99 -9.44
C GLN A 344 13.91 26.65 -9.50
N GLY A 345 13.05 26.38 -8.51
CA GLY A 345 12.25 25.15 -8.41
C GLY A 345 12.93 24.03 -7.62
N GLY A 346 12.11 23.12 -7.07
CA GLY A 346 12.55 22.11 -6.08
C GLY A 346 12.39 22.60 -4.64
N THR A 347 12.63 21.72 -3.67
CA THR A 347 12.45 22.01 -2.23
C THR A 347 13.57 21.45 -1.37
N TYR A 348 13.65 21.96 -0.14
CA TYR A 348 14.51 21.42 0.91
C TYR A 348 13.78 21.36 2.25
N VAL A 349 14.04 20.29 3.00
CA VAL A 349 13.65 20.15 4.40
C VAL A 349 14.90 19.90 5.25
N ALA A 350 14.86 20.33 6.51
CA ALA A 350 15.93 20.13 7.46
C ALA A 350 15.35 19.64 8.79
N LEU A 351 15.98 18.63 9.39
CA LEU A 351 15.53 17.98 10.62
C LEU A 351 16.69 17.81 11.60
N THR A 352 16.36 17.82 12.89
CA THR A 352 17.30 17.56 13.99
C THR A 352 16.70 16.62 15.04
N ASP A 353 17.57 15.82 15.67
CA ASP A 353 17.26 14.99 16.84
C ASP A 353 17.24 15.78 18.16
N ARG A 354 17.51 17.09 18.12
CA ARG A 354 17.70 17.97 19.29
C ARG A 354 18.91 17.62 20.16
N ARG A 355 19.79 16.75 19.66
CA ARG A 355 21.04 16.30 20.31
C ARG A 355 22.28 16.65 19.49
N GLY A 356 22.11 17.46 18.45
CA GLY A 356 23.19 18.00 17.62
C GLY A 356 23.27 17.39 16.22
N SER A 357 22.46 16.36 15.92
CA SER A 357 22.39 15.83 14.56
C SER A 357 21.59 16.77 13.66
N LEU A 358 22.03 16.90 12.41
CA LEU A 358 21.34 17.65 11.36
C LEU A 358 21.25 16.78 10.11
N THR A 359 20.07 16.72 9.51
CA THR A 359 19.82 16.11 8.20
C THR A 359 19.07 17.11 7.34
N VAL A 360 19.54 17.34 6.12
CA VAL A 360 18.92 18.19 5.10
C VAL A 360 18.64 17.33 3.88
N VAL A 361 17.38 17.28 3.43
CA VAL A 361 16.96 16.56 2.22
C VAL A 361 16.52 17.58 1.18
N ILE A 362 17.10 17.53 0.00
CA ILE A 362 16.87 18.46 -1.11
C ILE A 362 16.37 17.67 -2.31
N GLU A 363 15.34 18.14 -2.99
CA GLU A 363 14.83 17.58 -4.24
C GLU A 363 14.63 18.67 -5.31
N THR A 364 14.90 18.34 -6.56
CA THR A 364 14.75 19.23 -7.74
C THR A 364 13.96 18.53 -8.86
N MET A 365 12.90 17.82 -8.50
CA MET A 365 12.11 17.04 -9.45
C MET A 365 11.41 17.93 -10.46
N THR A 366 11.62 17.69 -11.76
CA THR A 366 10.91 18.40 -12.82
C THR A 366 9.47 17.92 -12.93
N HIS A 367 8.60 18.76 -13.48
CA HIS A 367 7.16 18.47 -13.60
C HIS A 367 6.88 17.13 -14.30
N ASP A 368 7.36 16.97 -15.54
CA ASP A 368 7.03 15.81 -16.39
C ASP A 368 7.62 14.49 -15.86
N HIS A 369 8.64 14.57 -15.01
CA HIS A 369 9.30 13.42 -14.41
C HIS A 369 8.90 13.14 -12.97
N SER A 370 7.84 13.80 -12.46
CA SER A 370 7.36 13.60 -11.09
C SER A 370 5.85 13.66 -10.94
N VAL A 371 5.13 13.36 -12.02
CA VAL A 371 3.67 13.28 -11.99
C VAL A 371 3.25 12.04 -11.20
N CYS A 372 2.48 12.26 -10.14
CA CYS A 372 1.78 11.17 -9.44
C CYS A 372 0.45 10.92 -10.14
N ILE A 373 -0.15 9.74 -9.95
CA ILE A 373 -1.50 9.46 -10.48
C ILE A 373 -2.57 10.42 -9.93
N ARG A 374 -2.39 10.90 -8.69
CA ARG A 374 -3.35 11.74 -7.96
C ARG A 374 -2.63 12.77 -7.08
N PRO A 375 -3.17 13.99 -6.95
CA PRO A 375 -4.06 14.64 -7.91
C PRO A 375 -3.31 15.06 -9.20
N PRO A 376 -4.00 15.58 -10.23
CA PRO A 376 -3.34 16.22 -11.36
C PRO A 376 -2.37 17.31 -10.90
N LEU A 377 -1.14 17.27 -11.42
CA LEU A 377 -0.07 18.20 -11.05
C LEU A 377 -0.10 19.43 -11.98
N PRO A 378 -0.28 20.66 -11.46
CA PRO A 378 -0.17 21.87 -12.28
C PRO A 378 1.27 22.06 -12.80
N PRO A 379 1.46 22.68 -13.98
CA PRO A 379 2.78 22.88 -14.55
C PRO A 379 3.65 23.81 -13.70
N PHE A 380 4.92 23.46 -13.53
CA PHE A 380 5.95 24.29 -12.91
C PHE A 380 7.31 24.07 -13.58
N ASN A 381 8.22 25.02 -13.43
CA ASN A 381 9.56 24.94 -14.00
C ASN A 381 10.59 24.67 -12.92
N VAL A 382 11.55 23.81 -13.25
CA VAL A 382 12.78 23.61 -12.47
C VAL A 382 13.96 23.81 -13.40
N THR A 383 14.97 24.55 -12.95
CA THR A 383 16.22 24.70 -13.70
C THR A 383 17.41 24.50 -12.77
N SER A 384 18.52 24.04 -13.34
CA SER A 384 19.78 23.85 -12.60
C SER A 384 20.21 25.14 -11.92
N GLN A 385 20.59 25.06 -10.64
CA GLN A 385 20.90 26.23 -9.82
C GLN A 385 21.99 25.94 -8.79
N ASN A 386 22.64 27.00 -8.32
CA ASN A 386 23.54 26.92 -7.17
C ASN A 386 22.77 27.33 -5.92
N ALA A 387 22.53 26.39 -5.02
CA ALA A 387 21.88 26.63 -3.74
C ALA A 387 22.95 26.82 -2.65
N THR A 388 22.98 27.99 -2.03
CA THR A 388 23.90 28.30 -0.93
C THR A 388 23.16 28.19 0.40
N PHE A 389 23.69 27.41 1.33
CA PHE A 389 23.14 27.20 2.66
C PHE A 389 24.11 27.69 3.73
N GLN A 390 23.60 28.37 4.75
CA GLN A 390 24.36 28.85 5.90
C GLN A 390 23.79 28.25 7.18
N LEU A 391 24.63 27.53 7.93
CA LEU A 391 24.28 26.96 9.23
C LEU A 391 24.46 28.01 10.32
N LYS A 392 23.41 28.25 11.10
CA LYS A 392 23.41 29.13 12.28
C LYS A 392 22.85 28.41 13.50
N GLY A 393 22.77 29.11 14.63
CA GLY A 393 22.29 28.53 15.89
C GLY A 393 23.23 27.43 16.37
N SER A 394 22.66 26.33 16.87
CA SER A 394 23.46 25.19 17.36
C SER A 394 24.27 24.51 16.25
N PHE A 395 23.84 24.62 14.99
CA PHE A 395 24.48 24.00 13.83
C PHE A 395 25.73 24.73 13.34
N ALA A 396 26.01 25.95 13.82
CA ALA A 396 27.18 26.75 13.40
C ALA A 396 28.54 26.06 13.69
N SER A 397 28.54 25.11 14.63
CA SER A 397 29.71 24.31 14.99
C SER A 397 30.03 23.18 14.01
N ILE A 398 29.07 22.77 13.17
CA ILE A 398 29.24 21.68 12.19
C ILE A 398 30.29 22.10 11.15
N LYS A 399 31.27 21.22 10.92
CA LYS A 399 32.37 21.44 9.97
C LYS A 399 32.32 20.56 8.74
N GLU A 400 31.59 19.45 8.81
CA GLU A 400 31.51 18.46 7.74
C GLU A 400 30.11 17.84 7.70
N LEU A 401 29.62 17.56 6.49
CA LEU A 401 28.38 16.82 6.24
C LEU A 401 28.67 15.65 5.29
N GLN A 402 28.14 14.47 5.62
CA GLN A 402 28.06 13.34 4.71
C GLN A 402 27.10 13.69 3.57
N VAL A 403 27.40 13.25 2.35
CA VAL A 403 26.60 13.58 1.16
C VAL A 403 26.13 12.30 0.48
N TRP A 404 24.83 12.19 0.27
CA TRP A 404 24.19 11.12 -0.51
C TRP A 404 23.41 11.74 -1.67
N ARG A 405 23.47 11.12 -2.84
CA ARG A 405 22.80 11.62 -4.04
C ARG A 405 22.05 10.52 -4.80
N SER A 406 20.84 10.83 -5.24
CA SER A 406 20.16 10.16 -6.34
C SER A 406 20.05 11.10 -7.54
N GLN A 407 20.30 10.59 -8.73
CA GLN A 407 20.22 11.32 -9.99
C GLN A 407 19.49 10.43 -11.00
N PHE A 408 18.31 10.86 -11.46
CA PHE A 408 17.46 10.04 -12.31
C PHE A 408 17.93 9.98 -13.78
N ASN A 409 18.61 11.03 -14.27
CA ASN A 409 19.26 11.03 -15.58
C ASN A 409 18.34 10.65 -16.76
N PHE A 410 17.08 11.11 -16.78
CA PHE A 410 16.10 10.80 -17.83
C PHE A 410 16.61 11.00 -19.26
N LYS A 411 17.45 12.02 -19.50
CA LYS A 411 18.07 12.30 -20.80
C LYS A 411 19.01 11.18 -21.29
N THR A 412 19.74 10.52 -20.39
CA THR A 412 20.72 9.47 -20.74
C THR A 412 20.24 8.06 -20.44
N LYS A 413 19.13 7.91 -19.71
CA LYS A 413 18.57 6.63 -19.22
C LYS A 413 19.59 5.81 -18.41
N LYS A 414 20.41 6.50 -17.61
CA LYS A 414 21.43 5.90 -16.74
C LYS A 414 21.32 6.51 -15.34
N PRO A 415 20.29 6.14 -14.56
CA PRO A 415 20.13 6.65 -13.22
C PRO A 415 21.26 6.17 -12.28
N SER A 416 21.55 6.97 -11.26
CA SER A 416 22.41 6.59 -10.13
C SER A 416 21.67 6.91 -8.84
N PHE A 417 21.19 5.88 -8.15
CA PHE A 417 20.41 6.05 -6.92
C PHE A 417 21.27 5.83 -5.67
N PHE A 418 21.02 6.65 -4.65
CA PHE A 418 21.58 6.55 -3.29
C PHE A 418 23.11 6.37 -3.23
N GLN A 419 23.82 7.14 -4.05
CA GLN A 419 25.28 7.11 -4.12
C GLN A 419 25.87 7.99 -3.01
N LYS A 420 26.74 7.41 -2.17
CA LYS A 420 27.56 8.20 -1.24
C LYS A 420 28.63 8.97 -2.01
N LEU A 421 28.68 10.28 -1.82
CA LEU A 421 29.68 11.17 -2.41
C LEU A 421 30.71 11.58 -1.36
N THR A 422 31.73 12.32 -1.79
CA THR A 422 32.70 12.94 -0.88
C THR A 422 31.98 13.86 0.09
N SER A 423 32.33 13.76 1.38
CA SER A 423 31.83 14.66 2.40
C SER A 423 32.10 16.12 2.04
N LEU A 424 31.21 16.99 2.48
CA LEU A 424 31.26 18.41 2.22
C LEU A 424 31.79 19.14 3.47
N THR A 425 32.94 19.81 3.31
CA THR A 425 33.52 20.68 4.34
C THR A 425 32.92 22.07 4.27
N LEU A 426 32.49 22.60 5.41
CA LEU A 426 31.88 23.93 5.48
C LEU A 426 32.95 25.00 5.65
N VAL A 427 32.82 26.09 4.89
CA VAL A 427 33.66 27.29 5.02
C VAL A 427 32.81 28.38 5.67
N ASP A 428 33.25 28.88 6.82
CA ASP A 428 32.51 29.88 7.62
C ASP A 428 31.06 29.49 7.94
N GLY A 429 30.82 28.18 8.17
CA GLY A 429 29.49 27.64 8.43
C GLY A 429 28.56 27.64 7.21
N SER A 430 29.10 27.85 6.01
CA SER A 430 28.35 27.92 4.76
C SER A 430 28.84 26.87 3.76
N PHE A 431 27.95 26.49 2.85
CA PHE A 431 28.30 25.68 1.68
C PHE A 431 27.40 26.02 0.49
N THR A 432 27.88 25.72 -0.72
CA THR A 432 27.13 25.87 -1.96
C THR A 432 27.11 24.54 -2.69
N LEU A 433 25.91 24.12 -3.09
CA LEU A 433 25.69 22.91 -3.88
C LEU A 433 25.15 23.31 -5.24
N SER A 434 25.75 22.78 -6.31
CA SER A 434 25.18 22.86 -7.65
C SER A 434 24.20 21.70 -7.81
N VAL A 435 22.91 22.02 -7.89
CA VAL A 435 21.83 21.03 -8.02
C VAL A 435 21.28 21.09 -9.44
N ALA A 436 21.29 19.95 -10.12
CA ALA A 436 20.70 19.82 -11.45
C ALA A 436 19.20 19.46 -11.35
N GLU A 437 18.52 19.42 -12.49
CA GLU A 437 17.17 18.86 -12.61
C GLU A 437 17.16 17.36 -12.24
N ASP A 438 16.07 16.91 -11.62
CA ASP A 438 15.82 15.50 -11.28
C ASP A 438 16.91 14.87 -10.39
N GLU A 439 17.32 15.60 -9.35
CA GLU A 439 18.25 15.13 -8.32
C GLU A 439 17.62 15.15 -6.92
N VAL A 440 18.06 14.22 -6.08
CA VAL A 440 17.79 14.21 -4.63
C VAL A 440 19.11 14.15 -3.89
N TYR A 441 19.30 15.03 -2.91
CA TYR A 441 20.45 15.04 -2.03
C TYR A 441 20.04 14.86 -0.58
N THR A 442 20.83 14.09 0.17
CA THR A 442 20.81 14.14 1.63
C THR A 442 22.16 14.58 2.15
N LEU A 443 22.17 15.66 2.93
CA LEU A 443 23.33 16.22 3.61
C LEU A 443 23.13 16.02 5.10
N THR A 444 24.00 15.28 5.77
CA THR A 444 23.74 14.89 7.16
C THR A 444 25.01 14.73 7.99
N THR A 445 24.89 14.94 9.30
CA THR A 445 25.92 14.56 10.28
C THR A 445 25.88 13.07 10.62
N VAL A 446 24.79 12.36 10.27
CA VAL A 446 24.61 10.94 10.55
C VAL A 446 25.51 10.10 9.63
N THR A 447 26.30 9.21 10.23
CA THR A 447 27.32 8.43 9.51
C THR A 447 26.90 6.98 9.21
N SER A 448 25.73 6.54 9.70
CA SER A 448 25.26 5.15 9.58
C SER A 448 24.67 4.77 8.22
N GLY A 449 24.43 5.75 7.33
CA GLY A 449 23.81 5.49 6.03
C GLY A 449 24.58 4.45 5.20
N GLN A 450 23.83 3.59 4.53
CA GLN A 450 24.37 2.52 3.71
C GLN A 450 23.40 2.18 2.57
N LYS A 451 23.96 2.05 1.35
CA LYS A 451 23.25 1.43 0.24
C LYS A 451 23.36 -0.09 0.37
N GLY A 452 22.33 -0.72 0.93
CA GLY A 452 22.24 -2.16 1.06
C GLY A 452 22.32 -2.87 -0.30
N SER A 453 22.89 -4.06 -0.32
CA SER A 453 22.95 -4.85 -1.55
C SER A 453 22.95 -6.35 -1.25
N TYR A 454 22.37 -7.08 -2.19
CA TYR A 454 22.44 -8.54 -2.30
C TYR A 454 22.90 -8.89 -3.72
N PRO A 455 23.33 -10.14 -3.98
CA PRO A 455 23.47 -10.63 -5.36
C PRO A 455 22.18 -10.44 -6.14
N GLY A 456 22.28 -10.30 -7.47
CA GLY A 456 21.10 -10.15 -8.32
C GLY A 456 20.12 -11.31 -8.13
N SER A 457 18.82 -10.99 -8.13
CA SER A 457 17.76 -12.01 -8.13
C SER A 457 17.87 -12.88 -9.39
N PRO A 458 17.22 -14.06 -9.39
CA PRO A 458 16.99 -14.81 -10.62
C PRO A 458 16.38 -13.94 -11.73
N PRO A 459 16.61 -14.28 -13.01
CA PRO A 459 15.91 -13.66 -14.12
C PRO A 459 14.39 -13.84 -14.00
N SER A 460 13.64 -12.83 -14.44
CA SER A 460 12.19 -12.93 -14.57
C SER A 460 11.80 -14.15 -15.42
N ALA A 461 10.73 -14.82 -15.02
CA ALA A 461 10.14 -15.92 -15.77
C ALA A 461 8.61 -15.88 -15.67
N ARG A 462 7.94 -16.26 -16.77
CA ARG A 462 6.49 -16.43 -16.79
C ARG A 462 6.03 -17.53 -15.85
N PHE A 463 4.77 -17.46 -15.41
CA PHE A 463 4.15 -18.50 -14.60
C PHE A 463 4.32 -19.89 -15.25
N PRO A 464 4.53 -20.96 -14.45
CA PRO A 464 4.69 -22.32 -14.98
C PRO A 464 3.57 -22.75 -15.94
N LYS A 465 3.93 -23.15 -17.16
CA LYS A 465 2.97 -23.67 -18.17
C LYS A 465 2.18 -24.90 -17.73
N GLN A 466 2.73 -25.65 -16.77
CA GLN A 466 2.08 -26.77 -16.12
C GLN A 466 2.12 -26.49 -14.62
N TYR A 467 0.95 -26.38 -14.01
CA TYR A 467 0.77 -26.16 -12.58
C TYR A 467 -0.21 -27.17 -12.03
N LYS A 468 0.09 -27.71 -10.85
CA LYS A 468 -0.80 -28.60 -10.11
C LYS A 468 -0.62 -28.31 -8.62
N ASP A 469 -1.74 -28.21 -7.93
CA ASP A 469 -1.81 -28.23 -6.47
C ASP A 469 -2.86 -29.28 -6.08
N ASN A 470 -2.52 -30.16 -5.15
CA ASN A 470 -3.43 -31.14 -4.57
C ASN A 470 -3.90 -30.74 -3.17
N PHE A 471 -3.41 -29.61 -2.65
CA PHE A 471 -3.74 -29.05 -1.35
C PHE A 471 -3.41 -29.93 -0.14
N ASP A 472 -2.65 -31.03 -0.34
CA ASP A 472 -2.26 -32.00 0.69
C ASP A 472 -1.20 -31.43 1.65
N VAL A 473 -1.57 -30.39 2.39
CA VAL A 473 -0.71 -29.67 3.33
C VAL A 473 -1.31 -29.73 4.72
N ARG A 474 -0.75 -30.59 5.57
CA ARG A 474 -1.28 -30.82 6.92
C ARG A 474 -1.18 -29.60 7.84
N ASN A 475 -0.07 -28.88 7.76
CA ASN A 475 0.22 -27.71 8.58
C ASN A 475 0.67 -26.58 7.65
N PRO A 476 -0.25 -25.93 6.94
CA PRO A 476 0.11 -24.90 5.99
C PRO A 476 0.69 -23.67 6.74
N PRO A 477 1.75 -23.03 6.22
CA PRO A 477 2.36 -21.87 6.87
C PRO A 477 1.48 -20.61 6.80
N PHE A 478 0.49 -20.60 5.89
CA PHE A 478 -0.50 -19.54 5.69
C PHE A 478 -1.88 -20.18 5.47
N SER A 479 -2.97 -19.44 5.67
CA SER A 479 -4.34 -19.99 5.60
C SER A 479 -4.78 -20.38 4.18
N GLU A 480 -4.15 -19.86 3.14
CA GLU A 480 -4.53 -20.07 1.73
C GLU A 480 -3.37 -20.69 0.92
N ALA A 481 -3.71 -21.47 -0.12
CA ALA A 481 -2.76 -22.08 -1.04
C ALA A 481 -1.97 -21.02 -1.85
N PRO A 482 -0.71 -21.28 -2.24
CA PRO A 482 0.09 -20.29 -2.96
C PRO A 482 -0.51 -19.92 -4.33
N ASN A 483 -0.27 -18.68 -4.78
CA ASN A 483 -0.64 -18.12 -6.09
C ASN A 483 -2.13 -17.94 -6.39
N PHE A 484 -3.04 -18.59 -5.66
CA PHE A 484 -4.45 -18.23 -5.70
C PHE A 484 -4.61 -16.79 -5.21
N ALA A 485 -5.40 -15.98 -5.89
CA ALA A 485 -5.65 -14.60 -5.52
C ALA A 485 -7.15 -14.38 -5.53
N ASP A 486 -7.76 -14.44 -4.35
CA ASP A 486 -9.19 -14.28 -4.15
C ASP A 486 -9.63 -12.88 -4.59
N GLN A 487 -10.63 -12.79 -5.48
CA GLN A 487 -11.13 -11.51 -6.01
C GLN A 487 -12.55 -11.20 -5.53
N THR A 488 -13.28 -12.22 -5.07
CA THR A 488 -14.55 -12.12 -4.31
C THR A 488 -14.71 -13.43 -3.54
N GLY A 489 -15.09 -13.37 -2.26
CA GLY A 489 -15.04 -14.54 -1.38
C GLY A 489 -13.67 -14.72 -0.73
N VAL A 490 -13.55 -15.74 0.11
CA VAL A 490 -12.30 -16.12 0.78
C VAL A 490 -12.16 -17.63 0.68
N PHE A 491 -11.00 -18.11 0.24
CA PHE A 491 -10.66 -19.52 0.05
C PHE A 491 -9.55 -19.93 1.02
N GLU A 492 -9.78 -20.98 1.80
CA GLU A 492 -8.83 -21.43 2.83
C GLU A 492 -8.49 -22.93 2.67
N TYR A 493 -7.28 -23.31 3.07
CA TYR A 493 -6.94 -24.72 3.29
C TYR A 493 -7.93 -25.34 4.28
N TYR A 494 -8.45 -26.51 3.94
CA TYR A 494 -9.46 -27.18 4.74
C TYR A 494 -9.12 -28.65 4.97
N LEU A 495 -9.19 -29.08 6.23
CA LEU A 495 -9.03 -30.48 6.63
C LEU A 495 -10.41 -31.09 6.88
N ASN A 496 -10.85 -31.96 5.98
CA ASN A 496 -12.08 -32.71 6.15
C ASN A 496 -11.84 -33.97 7.00
N LEU A 497 -12.16 -33.89 8.29
CA LEU A 497 -12.01 -35.03 9.20
C LEU A 497 -13.03 -36.17 8.96
N THR A 498 -14.06 -35.92 8.16
CA THR A 498 -15.12 -36.90 7.86
C THR A 498 -14.85 -37.74 6.61
N ASP A 499 -13.90 -37.31 5.77
CA ASP A 499 -13.42 -38.07 4.61
C ASP A 499 -11.95 -38.48 4.84
N PRO A 500 -11.68 -39.72 5.32
CA PRO A 500 -10.31 -40.21 5.48
C PRO A 500 -9.66 -40.64 4.14
N GLY A 501 -10.34 -40.42 3.02
CA GLY A 501 -9.92 -40.80 1.67
C GLY A 501 -9.15 -39.70 0.94
N ALA A 502 -9.41 -39.60 -0.36
CA ALA A 502 -8.63 -38.76 -1.29
C ALA A 502 -8.83 -37.24 -1.11
N HIS A 503 -9.84 -36.81 -0.35
CA HIS A 503 -10.20 -35.40 -0.15
C HIS A 503 -10.14 -34.98 1.32
N SER A 504 -9.22 -35.58 2.07
CA SER A 504 -8.95 -35.18 3.45
C SER A 504 -8.37 -33.77 3.55
N PHE A 505 -7.65 -33.30 2.52
CA PHE A 505 -7.19 -31.92 2.40
C PHE A 505 -7.74 -31.28 1.13
N THR A 506 -8.32 -30.09 1.24
CA THR A 506 -8.94 -29.36 0.13
C THR A 506 -8.71 -27.85 0.27
N LEU A 507 -9.14 -27.09 -0.74
CA LEU A 507 -9.33 -25.64 -0.67
C LEU A 507 -10.83 -25.34 -0.64
N ARG A 508 -11.29 -24.54 0.31
CA ARG A 508 -12.71 -24.30 0.58
C ARG A 508 -13.04 -22.82 0.58
N GLN A 509 -14.08 -22.42 -0.15
CA GLN A 509 -14.67 -21.09 -0.02
C GLN A 509 -15.46 -21.01 1.30
N VAL A 510 -15.13 -20.07 2.18
CA VAL A 510 -15.65 -20.06 3.56
C VAL A 510 -16.76 -19.05 3.83
N LEU A 511 -16.97 -18.04 2.99
CA LEU A 511 -18.01 -17.05 3.23
C LEU A 511 -19.40 -17.60 2.93
N THR A 512 -20.33 -17.35 3.85
CA THR A 512 -21.74 -17.77 3.74
C THR A 512 -22.70 -16.61 3.51
N GLU A 513 -22.21 -15.37 3.63
CA GLU A 513 -22.96 -14.15 3.41
C GLU A 513 -22.05 -13.09 2.78
N ARG A 514 -22.66 -12.10 2.12
CA ARG A 514 -21.92 -11.01 1.51
C ARG A 514 -21.38 -10.06 2.60
N PRO A 515 -20.09 -9.67 2.57
CA PRO A 515 -19.54 -8.67 3.48
C PRO A 515 -20.19 -7.28 3.33
N ILE A 516 -19.89 -6.39 4.28
CA ILE A 516 -20.03 -4.95 4.10
C ILE A 516 -18.89 -4.50 3.17
N THR A 517 -19.20 -4.40 1.88
CA THR A 517 -18.19 -4.29 0.84
C THR A 517 -17.59 -2.89 0.73
N TRP A 518 -16.28 -2.83 0.45
CA TRP A 518 -15.62 -1.59 0.04
C TRP A 518 -15.76 -1.39 -1.47
N ALA A 519 -15.28 -2.35 -2.27
CA ALA A 519 -15.47 -2.32 -3.71
C ALA A 519 -16.86 -2.87 -4.12
N ALA A 520 -17.06 -2.98 -5.43
CA ALA A 520 -18.21 -3.65 -6.00
C ALA A 520 -17.91 -5.15 -6.22
N ASP A 521 -17.79 -5.93 -5.13
CA ASP A 521 -17.55 -7.37 -5.21
C ASP A 521 -18.55 -8.04 -6.16
N ALA A 522 -18.12 -9.11 -6.83
CA ALA A 522 -18.99 -9.90 -7.69
C ALA A 522 -20.13 -10.56 -6.89
N ASP A 523 -21.17 -11.01 -7.58
CA ASP A 523 -22.25 -11.77 -6.93
C ASP A 523 -21.86 -13.25 -6.72
N GLN A 524 -20.84 -13.72 -7.45
CA GLN A 524 -20.24 -15.06 -7.33
C GLN A 524 -18.81 -14.97 -6.82
N THR A 525 -18.39 -15.91 -5.97
CA THR A 525 -17.01 -15.96 -5.47
C THR A 525 -16.05 -16.48 -6.52
N ILE A 526 -14.84 -15.92 -6.59
CA ILE A 526 -13.82 -16.30 -7.55
C ILE A 526 -12.42 -16.07 -6.98
N SER A 527 -11.52 -17.01 -7.24
CA SER A 527 -10.08 -16.87 -7.03
C SER A 527 -9.36 -17.10 -8.36
N VAL A 528 -8.44 -16.20 -8.71
CA VAL A 528 -7.69 -16.25 -9.98
C VAL A 528 -6.26 -16.74 -9.74
N ILE A 529 -5.67 -17.38 -10.74
CA ILE A 529 -4.30 -17.91 -10.69
C ILE A 529 -3.71 -18.00 -12.09
N GLY A 530 -2.40 -17.83 -12.19
CA GLY A 530 -1.63 -18.20 -13.38
C GLY A 530 -1.01 -17.01 -14.09
N ASP A 531 -1.17 -16.96 -15.40
CA ASP A 531 -0.58 -15.96 -16.29
C ASP A 531 -1.67 -15.41 -17.20
N HIS A 532 -1.91 -14.10 -17.09
CA HIS A 532 -3.00 -13.40 -17.76
C HIS A 532 -2.95 -13.53 -19.29
N GLN A 533 -1.77 -13.68 -19.89
CA GLN A 533 -1.66 -13.77 -21.34
C GLN A 533 -1.91 -15.19 -21.88
N TRP A 534 -2.25 -16.16 -21.03
CA TRP A 534 -2.62 -17.50 -21.48
C TRP A 534 -3.87 -17.48 -22.37
N GLN A 535 -3.72 -18.05 -23.57
CA GLN A 535 -4.81 -18.18 -24.54
C GLN A 535 -5.34 -19.61 -24.58
N ASN A 536 -4.48 -20.61 -24.81
CA ASN A 536 -4.91 -22.00 -24.90
C ASN A 536 -4.57 -22.72 -23.60
N VAL A 537 -5.59 -23.02 -22.80
CA VAL A 537 -5.46 -23.62 -21.47
C VAL A 537 -6.41 -24.80 -21.30
N THR A 538 -5.96 -25.76 -20.51
CA THR A 538 -6.82 -26.82 -19.97
C THR A 538 -6.85 -26.64 -18.47
N VAL A 539 -8.03 -26.46 -17.90
CA VAL A 539 -8.25 -26.33 -16.46
C VAL A 539 -8.98 -27.57 -15.99
N SER A 540 -8.47 -28.20 -14.93
CA SER A 540 -9.18 -29.30 -14.26
C SER A 540 -9.11 -29.17 -12.76
N CYS A 541 -10.25 -29.36 -12.08
CA CYS A 541 -10.36 -29.31 -10.63
C CYS A 541 -11.43 -30.30 -10.16
N ASP A 542 -11.17 -30.97 -9.04
CA ASP A 542 -12.21 -31.73 -8.35
C ASP A 542 -13.03 -30.77 -7.50
N VAL A 543 -14.35 -30.78 -7.62
CA VAL A 543 -15.24 -29.81 -6.97
C VAL A 543 -16.27 -30.50 -6.07
N PHE A 544 -16.73 -29.77 -5.07
CA PHE A 544 -17.72 -30.23 -4.11
C PHE A 544 -18.71 -29.11 -3.76
N MET A 545 -20.01 -29.41 -3.88
CA MET A 545 -21.10 -28.48 -3.56
C MET A 545 -21.72 -28.83 -2.21
N GLU A 546 -21.56 -27.96 -1.22
CA GLU A 546 -22.11 -28.18 0.12
C GLU A 546 -23.61 -27.90 0.21
N SER A 547 -24.08 -26.89 -0.52
CA SER A 547 -25.49 -26.52 -0.57
C SER A 547 -26.27 -27.48 -1.46
N VAL A 548 -27.02 -28.39 -0.84
CA VAL A 548 -27.86 -29.37 -1.54
C VAL A 548 -28.95 -28.65 -2.34
N LYS A 549 -29.12 -29.00 -3.62
CA LYS A 549 -30.13 -28.50 -4.58
C LYS A 549 -29.92 -27.09 -5.14
N THR A 550 -29.35 -26.16 -4.37
CA THR A 550 -29.17 -24.76 -4.82
C THR A 550 -27.70 -24.38 -5.02
N GLY A 551 -26.77 -25.26 -4.66
CA GLY A 551 -25.34 -25.02 -4.86
C GLY A 551 -24.96 -24.98 -6.33
N GLY A 552 -23.98 -24.15 -6.65
CA GLY A 552 -23.31 -24.11 -7.94
C GLY A 552 -21.83 -23.80 -7.74
N VAL A 553 -20.99 -24.37 -8.60
CA VAL A 553 -19.55 -24.12 -8.64
C VAL A 553 -19.11 -24.01 -10.09
N PHE A 554 -17.97 -23.38 -10.34
CA PHE A 554 -17.43 -23.26 -11.68
C PHE A 554 -15.91 -23.38 -11.71
N ILE A 555 -15.38 -23.74 -12.88
CA ILE A 555 -14.00 -23.47 -13.27
C ILE A 555 -14.02 -22.48 -14.43
N ALA A 556 -13.01 -21.63 -14.52
CA ALA A 556 -12.93 -20.60 -15.55
C ALA A 556 -11.54 -20.53 -16.18
N ALA A 557 -11.49 -19.91 -17.35
CA ALA A 557 -10.26 -19.64 -18.09
C ALA A 557 -10.40 -18.32 -18.86
N ARG A 558 -9.26 -17.70 -19.18
CA ARG A 558 -9.19 -16.38 -19.84
C ARG A 558 -9.96 -15.29 -19.09
N VAL A 559 -9.96 -15.35 -17.76
CA VAL A 559 -10.57 -14.33 -16.91
C VAL A 559 -9.78 -13.03 -17.10
N ASP A 560 -10.40 -12.02 -17.71
CA ASP A 560 -9.69 -10.84 -18.22
C ASP A 560 -9.49 -9.74 -17.17
N LYS A 561 -10.30 -9.74 -16.11
CA LYS A 561 -10.31 -8.71 -15.06
C LYS A 561 -10.43 -9.31 -13.68
N GLY A 562 -9.82 -8.64 -12.71
CA GLY A 562 -9.99 -8.86 -11.28
C GLY A 562 -10.08 -7.53 -10.54
N GLY A 563 -9.70 -7.55 -9.27
CA GLY A 563 -9.66 -6.41 -8.38
C GLY A 563 -11.03 -5.73 -8.24
N GLN A 564 -11.01 -4.40 -8.12
CA GLN A 564 -12.22 -3.57 -8.09
C GLN A 564 -13.14 -3.76 -9.31
N CYS A 565 -12.62 -4.32 -10.41
CA CYS A 565 -13.35 -4.58 -11.64
C CYS A 565 -13.87 -6.02 -11.77
N VAL A 566 -13.70 -6.87 -10.75
CA VAL A 566 -14.04 -8.31 -10.79
C VAL A 566 -15.48 -8.60 -11.25
N ARG A 567 -16.46 -7.75 -10.87
CA ARG A 567 -17.85 -7.90 -11.29
C ARG A 567 -18.05 -7.84 -12.81
N SER A 568 -17.12 -7.22 -13.55
CA SER A 568 -17.13 -7.11 -15.01
C SER A 568 -16.18 -8.10 -15.70
N ALA A 569 -15.70 -9.12 -14.99
CA ALA A 569 -14.81 -10.12 -15.54
C ALA A 569 -15.48 -10.93 -16.66
N GLN A 570 -14.80 -10.98 -17.80
CA GLN A 570 -15.13 -11.81 -18.95
C GLN A 570 -14.15 -12.98 -19.04
N GLY A 571 -14.53 -14.03 -19.74
CA GLY A 571 -13.73 -15.24 -19.90
C GLY A 571 -14.57 -16.37 -20.46
N VAL A 572 -14.21 -17.61 -20.13
CA VAL A 572 -15.10 -18.75 -20.30
C VAL A 572 -15.30 -19.41 -18.95
N PHE A 573 -16.53 -19.40 -18.47
CA PHE A 573 -16.91 -19.95 -17.16
C PHE A 573 -17.76 -21.19 -17.38
N PHE A 574 -17.33 -22.33 -16.85
CA PHE A 574 -18.06 -23.58 -16.90
C PHE A 574 -18.65 -23.90 -15.53
N TRP A 575 -19.97 -23.73 -15.43
CA TRP A 575 -20.75 -23.86 -14.21
C TRP A 575 -21.42 -25.23 -14.13
N VAL A 576 -21.46 -25.80 -12.94
CA VAL A 576 -22.22 -27.01 -12.62
C VAL A 576 -23.04 -26.78 -11.37
N PHE A 577 -24.27 -27.29 -11.37
CA PHE A 577 -25.26 -27.02 -10.34
C PHE A 577 -25.74 -28.31 -9.68
N ALA A 578 -26.11 -28.20 -8.40
CA ALA A 578 -26.57 -29.32 -7.59
C ALA A 578 -27.93 -29.91 -8.03
N ASP A 579 -28.62 -29.27 -8.98
CA ASP A 579 -29.83 -29.77 -9.62
C ASP A 579 -29.57 -30.66 -10.87
N GLY A 580 -28.28 -30.87 -11.22
CA GLY A 580 -27.86 -31.68 -12.36
C GLY A 580 -27.80 -30.94 -13.69
N THR A 581 -27.85 -29.61 -13.67
CA THR A 581 -27.66 -28.76 -14.85
C THR A 581 -26.24 -28.21 -14.94
N TYR A 582 -25.87 -27.75 -16.14
CA TYR A 582 -24.63 -27.00 -16.36
C TYR A 582 -24.87 -25.79 -17.27
N LYS A 583 -23.99 -24.79 -17.15
CA LYS A 583 -23.96 -23.61 -18.01
C LYS A 583 -22.54 -23.30 -18.48
N VAL A 584 -22.44 -22.67 -19.65
CA VAL A 584 -21.21 -21.99 -20.09
C VAL A 584 -21.53 -20.54 -20.39
N THR A 585 -20.83 -19.61 -19.74
CA THR A 585 -21.02 -18.16 -19.90
C THR A 585 -19.72 -17.49 -20.32
N ASN A 586 -19.84 -16.29 -20.89
CA ASN A 586 -18.68 -15.47 -21.27
C ASN A 586 -18.34 -14.38 -20.23
N ASP A 587 -19.14 -14.28 -19.17
CA ASP A 587 -18.99 -13.32 -18.09
C ASP A 587 -19.28 -13.96 -16.72
N LEU A 588 -18.68 -13.38 -15.68
CA LEU A 588 -18.86 -13.82 -14.29
C LEU A 588 -20.26 -13.48 -13.73
N ALA A 589 -20.90 -12.44 -14.26
CA ALA A 589 -22.18 -11.95 -13.78
C ALA A 589 -23.38 -12.81 -14.24
N ASP A 590 -23.15 -13.86 -15.05
CA ASP A 590 -24.18 -14.72 -15.66
C ASP A 590 -25.21 -13.90 -16.47
N LEU A 591 -24.77 -12.82 -17.13
CA LEU A 591 -25.64 -11.94 -17.92
C LEU A 591 -25.75 -12.37 -19.39
N VAL A 592 -24.76 -13.09 -19.93
CA VAL A 592 -24.74 -13.53 -21.33
C VAL A 592 -24.49 -15.05 -21.41
N GLU A 593 -25.57 -15.77 -21.70
CA GLU A 593 -25.63 -17.22 -21.75
C GLU A 593 -25.29 -17.73 -23.15
N ASP A 594 -24.23 -18.55 -23.28
CA ASP A 594 -23.85 -19.15 -24.56
C ASP A 594 -24.45 -20.56 -24.74
N GLN A 595 -24.48 -21.39 -23.69
CA GLN A 595 -25.04 -22.75 -23.74
C GLN A 595 -25.59 -23.25 -22.39
N THR A 596 -26.68 -24.01 -22.44
CA THR A 596 -27.29 -24.75 -21.31
C THR A 596 -27.49 -26.21 -21.66
N GLY A 597 -27.32 -27.11 -20.69
CA GLY A 597 -27.69 -28.51 -20.87
C GLY A 597 -27.99 -29.24 -19.56
N ALA A 598 -28.66 -30.38 -19.68
CA ALA A 598 -28.79 -31.35 -18.59
C ALA A 598 -27.57 -32.28 -18.64
N MET A 599 -26.97 -32.59 -17.49
CA MET A 599 -25.90 -33.58 -17.47
C MET A 599 -26.47 -34.97 -17.77
N ALA A 600 -25.94 -35.63 -18.81
CA ALA A 600 -26.27 -37.01 -19.10
C ALA A 600 -25.79 -37.89 -17.93
N SER A 601 -26.70 -38.68 -17.38
CA SER A 601 -26.54 -39.52 -16.19
C SER A 601 -25.29 -40.40 -16.26
N TYR A 602 -24.19 -39.91 -15.69
CA TYR A 602 -23.10 -40.72 -15.19
C TYR A 602 -23.03 -40.50 -13.67
N CYS A 603 -23.66 -41.45 -12.97
CA CYS A 603 -23.61 -41.76 -11.52
C CYS A 603 -24.44 -40.90 -10.54
N TRP A 604 -25.72 -41.32 -10.40
CA TRP A 604 -26.54 -41.37 -9.17
C TRP A 604 -26.64 -40.13 -8.27
N PHE A 605 -27.55 -39.22 -8.64
CA PHE A 605 -28.30 -38.40 -7.68
C PHE A 605 -29.06 -39.32 -6.69
N SER A 606 -28.56 -39.45 -5.47
CA SER A 606 -29.36 -39.90 -4.33
C SER A 606 -29.48 -38.75 -3.33
N SER A 607 -30.69 -38.49 -2.89
CA SER A 607 -31.10 -37.36 -2.04
C SER A 607 -30.54 -37.40 -0.60
N SER A 608 -29.35 -37.94 -0.38
CA SER A 608 -28.72 -38.09 0.93
C SER A 608 -27.19 -38.18 0.93
N CYS A 609 -26.49 -37.80 -0.14
CA CYS A 609 -25.01 -37.78 -0.14
C CYS A 609 -24.47 -36.65 -1.05
N PRO A 610 -23.61 -35.75 -0.57
CA PRO A 610 -22.91 -34.83 -1.46
C PRO A 610 -21.82 -35.60 -2.22
N GLN A 611 -21.83 -35.52 -3.55
CA GLN A 611 -20.98 -36.32 -4.45
C GLN A 611 -19.92 -35.41 -5.11
N LEU A 612 -18.69 -35.91 -5.23
CA LEU A 612 -17.55 -35.23 -5.84
C LEU A 612 -17.53 -35.45 -7.36
N ASP A 613 -17.33 -34.37 -8.13
CA ASP A 613 -17.20 -34.41 -9.58
C ASP A 613 -15.87 -33.78 -10.02
N ARG A 614 -15.20 -34.38 -11.02
CA ARG A 614 -14.01 -33.81 -11.66
C ARG A 614 -14.42 -32.96 -12.85
N LEU A 615 -14.21 -31.66 -12.77
CA LEU A 615 -14.38 -30.75 -13.89
C LEU A 615 -13.09 -30.70 -14.70
N SER A 616 -13.20 -30.82 -16.02
CA SER A 616 -12.10 -30.63 -16.96
C SER A 616 -12.62 -29.90 -18.18
N TRP A 617 -11.97 -28.80 -18.56
CA TRP A 617 -12.35 -28.00 -19.73
C TRP A 617 -11.12 -27.59 -20.54
N GLN A 618 -11.21 -27.71 -21.87
CA GLN A 618 -10.16 -27.35 -22.82
C GLN A 618 -10.67 -26.26 -23.77
N THR A 619 -9.92 -25.15 -23.90
CA THR A 619 -10.30 -23.98 -24.71
C THR A 619 -10.28 -24.21 -26.23
N ASP A 620 -9.71 -25.30 -26.71
CA ASP A 620 -9.43 -25.53 -28.14
C ASP A 620 -10.71 -25.90 -28.92
N SER A 621 -11.66 -24.96 -29.08
CA SER A 621 -12.68 -24.96 -30.15
C SER A 621 -13.66 -23.76 -30.14
N LEU A 622 -13.27 -22.55 -29.69
CA LEU A 622 -14.12 -21.36 -29.84
C LEU A 622 -13.49 -20.33 -30.78
N GLY A 623 -13.70 -20.53 -32.08
CA GLY A 623 -13.61 -19.46 -33.09
C GLY A 623 -14.96 -18.73 -33.20
N PRO A 624 -15.01 -17.52 -33.75
CA PRO A 624 -16.27 -16.79 -33.89
C PRO A 624 -17.22 -17.55 -34.82
N GLY A 625 -18.23 -18.20 -34.24
CA GLY A 625 -19.40 -18.70 -34.96
C GLY A 625 -19.55 -20.21 -35.18
N ARG A 626 -18.92 -21.12 -34.42
CA ARG A 626 -19.31 -22.55 -34.42
C ARG A 626 -19.21 -23.24 -33.06
N THR A 627 -20.18 -24.10 -32.81
CA THR A 627 -20.47 -24.87 -31.59
C THR A 627 -19.36 -25.83 -31.16
N ALA A 628 -19.06 -25.85 -29.86
CA ALA A 628 -18.29 -26.89 -29.20
C ALA A 628 -18.98 -28.26 -29.35
N GLY A 629 -18.20 -29.30 -29.68
CA GLY A 629 -18.63 -30.68 -29.55
C GLY A 629 -18.70 -31.07 -28.08
N THR A 630 -19.71 -31.85 -27.73
CA THR A 630 -19.88 -32.49 -26.40
C THR A 630 -18.63 -33.29 -25.99
N PRO A 631 -18.32 -33.37 -24.68
CA PRO A 631 -17.25 -34.22 -24.14
C PRO A 631 -17.40 -35.70 -24.51
#